data_AF-A0A8J2UAS5-F1
#
_entry.id   AF-A0A8J2UAS5-F1
#
_cell.length_a   1.000
_cell.length_b   1.000
_cell.length_c   1.000
_cell.angle_alpha   90.00
_cell.angle_beta   90.00
_cell.angle_gamma   90.00
#
_symmetry.space_group_name_H-M   'P 1'
#
loop_
_entity.id
_entity.type
_entity.pdbx_description
1 polymer ?
#
loop_
_entity_poly.entity_id
_entity_poly.type
_entity_poly.pdbx_seq_one_letter_code
_entity_poly.pdbx_strand_id
1 'polypeptide(L)'
;MKYFLATFVTTSVLLLAACGGGGGGGSSNATNVEPPSEFTPSLTLSVELNGAQSVPVVDTQDTASATIEVDESLYQFRATLDISDIDNVQAAHIHQGRIGVNGDVAFAFETVDDDTMAIEITDLSAELIDDMLDGDWYINVHTATYASGEVRGQIVNPTTAVVTFMLSGSQSVPTVMTDAVGYGYATLDSNGYEVDLKVHTMAVEDATMAHIHEGYVGENGGVVVALEQHPDDANVWQTPAGAMLDEATAMRLVSGGHYVNVHTPANPSGELRGQILTDNFALITFDLSGQQEVPAVATTAMGYGYATLNLSDYAVDLKVLTTGLDNASMAHIHEGYIGENGGVVVALEQHPDNTNVWQTPAGAMLDEATAMRLADGGHYVNVHSPDNPSGELRGQIVGNQINLYTFPLTGEQVLGSVTTSAMGYGYATLDNVTGLLRLRIMTMGLMDASAAHIHEGERGVSGGVVVGLEQSAADTAVWAIPENTLLDSATAMQLKSGGHYVNVHTPAYPGGELRGQIE
;
A
#
# COMPACT_ATOMS: atom_id res chain seq x y z
N MET A 1 8.24 -13.74 -1.28
CA MET A 1 9.43 -13.20 -0.59
C MET A 1 10.02 -14.27 0.31
N LYS A 2 11.32 -14.54 0.24
CA LYS A 2 12.03 -15.50 1.12
C LYS A 2 12.84 -14.71 2.15
N TYR A 3 12.40 -14.68 3.40
CA TYR A 3 13.21 -14.13 4.49
C TYR A 3 14.07 -15.23 5.13
N PHE A 4 15.38 -15.00 5.18
CA PHE A 4 16.35 -15.81 5.92
C PHE A 4 16.40 -15.32 7.37
N LEU A 5 16.03 -16.19 8.31
CA LEU A 5 16.21 -15.98 9.75
C LEU A 5 17.63 -16.43 10.13
N ALA A 6 18.54 -15.49 10.40
CA ALA A 6 19.89 -15.80 10.87
C ALA A 6 19.97 -15.70 12.41
N THR A 7 19.94 -16.85 13.07
CA THR A 7 20.16 -16.98 14.52
C THR A 7 21.65 -16.85 14.84
N PHE A 8 22.06 -15.79 15.54
CA PHE A 8 23.43 -15.65 16.05
C PHE A 8 23.67 -16.55 17.28
N VAL A 9 24.65 -17.43 17.19
CA VAL A 9 25.17 -18.23 18.33
C VAL A 9 26.50 -17.61 18.78
N THR A 10 26.49 -16.87 19.89
CA THR A 10 27.71 -16.35 20.52
C THR A 10 28.44 -17.48 21.26
N THR A 11 29.67 -17.79 20.85
CA THR A 11 30.55 -18.73 21.58
C THR A 11 31.65 -17.96 22.28
N SER A 12 31.57 -17.83 23.61
CA SER A 12 32.62 -17.25 24.44
C SER A 12 33.75 -18.26 24.66
N VAL A 13 34.99 -17.91 24.30
CA VAL A 13 36.18 -18.69 24.63
C VAL A 13 37.00 -17.93 25.67
N LEU A 14 36.91 -18.39 26.93
CA LEU A 14 37.86 -18.04 28.00
C LEU A 14 39.12 -18.90 27.84
N LEU A 15 40.31 -18.28 27.78
CA LEU A 15 41.56 -18.96 28.08
C LEU A 15 42.33 -18.20 29.17
N LEU A 16 42.44 -18.84 30.34
CA LEU A 16 43.48 -18.58 31.34
C LEU A 16 44.38 -19.81 31.41
N ALA A 17 45.70 -19.63 31.28
CA ALA A 17 46.71 -20.26 32.14
C ALA A 17 48.12 -19.73 31.84
N ALA A 18 48.82 -19.41 32.93
CA ALA A 18 50.19 -18.91 33.02
C ALA A 18 51.25 -20.04 32.99
N CYS A 19 52.52 -19.67 32.76
CA CYS A 19 53.62 -19.86 33.74
C CYS A 19 55.03 -19.47 33.21
N GLY A 20 55.76 -18.68 34.03
CA GLY A 20 57.21 -18.67 34.32
C GLY A 20 58.22 -18.35 33.18
N GLY A 21 59.31 -17.60 33.37
CA GLY A 21 59.96 -17.00 34.52
C GLY A 21 61.47 -16.88 34.22
N GLY A 22 62.08 -15.71 34.45
CA GLY A 22 63.54 -15.59 34.68
C GLY A 22 64.35 -14.66 33.75
N GLY A 23 64.60 -13.43 34.24
CA GLY A 23 65.94 -12.82 34.31
C GLY A 23 66.53 -12.09 33.09
N GLY A 24 66.86 -10.81 33.27
CA GLY A 24 67.89 -10.12 32.47
C GLY A 24 67.58 -8.64 32.22
N GLY A 25 68.26 -7.75 32.95
CA GLY A 25 68.11 -6.30 32.82
C GLY A 25 68.49 -5.76 31.45
N GLY A 26 67.69 -4.81 30.96
CA GLY A 26 67.95 -3.99 29.80
C GLY A 26 66.88 -2.91 29.71
N SER A 27 67.19 -1.72 30.24
CA SER A 27 66.39 -0.52 30.07
C SER A 27 66.42 -0.09 28.60
N SER A 28 65.54 -0.64 27.78
CA SER A 28 65.07 0.04 26.57
C SER A 28 63.76 0.71 26.90
N ASN A 29 63.77 2.03 26.95
CA ASN A 29 62.56 2.85 26.89
C ASN A 29 61.99 2.71 25.46
N ALA A 30 61.47 1.53 25.14
CA ALA A 30 60.61 1.33 23.99
C ALA A 30 59.31 2.02 24.37
N THR A 31 59.05 3.18 23.77
CA THR A 31 57.71 3.74 23.71
C THR A 31 56.83 2.63 23.15
N ASN A 32 56.04 1.98 24.00
CA ASN A 32 54.97 1.10 23.58
C ASN A 32 53.95 2.02 22.89
N VAL A 33 54.19 2.30 21.62
CA VAL A 33 53.21 2.98 20.77
C VAL A 33 52.12 1.92 20.61
N GLU A 34 51.02 2.12 21.32
CA GLU A 34 49.80 1.35 21.11
C GLU A 34 49.52 1.35 19.60
N PRO A 35 49.31 0.18 18.97
CA PRO A 35 49.01 0.16 17.54
C PRO A 35 47.81 1.08 17.28
N PRO A 36 47.80 1.82 16.16
CA PRO A 36 46.63 2.64 15.83
C PRO A 36 45.39 1.75 15.87
N SER A 37 44.35 2.24 16.55
CA SER A 37 43.06 1.57 16.62
C SER A 37 42.51 1.39 15.21
N GLU A 38 42.21 0.15 14.84
CA GLU A 38 41.57 -0.17 13.56
C GLU A 38 40.06 0.08 13.67
N PHE A 39 39.48 0.63 12.60
CA PHE A 39 38.04 0.84 12.48
C PHE A 39 37.29 -0.47 12.75
N THR A 40 36.45 -0.46 13.77
CA THR A 40 35.60 -1.58 14.17
C THR A 40 34.19 -1.05 14.41
N PRO A 41 33.22 -1.37 13.55
CA PRO A 41 31.84 -0.87 13.72
C PRO A 41 31.31 -1.21 15.11
N SER A 42 30.94 -0.20 15.89
CA SER A 42 30.17 -0.34 17.13
C SER A 42 28.67 -0.36 16.86
N LEU A 43 28.25 0.22 15.74
CA LEU A 43 26.88 0.29 15.27
C LEU A 43 26.81 0.07 13.75
N THR A 44 25.80 -0.66 13.32
CA THR A 44 25.47 -0.86 11.90
C THR A 44 24.01 -0.50 11.68
N LEU A 45 23.75 0.42 10.77
CA LEU A 45 22.42 0.87 10.37
C LEU A 45 22.10 0.29 8.99
N SER A 46 20.86 -0.15 8.81
CA SER A 46 20.31 -0.52 7.51
C SER A 46 19.28 0.51 7.09
N VAL A 47 19.38 1.02 5.88
CA VAL A 47 18.53 2.09 5.35
C VAL A 47 17.90 1.59 4.06
N GLU A 48 16.57 1.54 4.02
CA GLU A 48 15.81 1.22 2.82
C GLU A 48 15.39 2.53 2.11
N LEU A 49 15.62 2.59 0.80
CA LEU A 49 15.30 3.75 -0.03
C LEU A 49 14.18 3.40 -1.01
N ASN A 50 13.20 4.29 -1.11
CA ASN A 50 12.11 4.19 -2.09
C ASN A 50 11.61 5.58 -2.52
N GLY A 51 10.78 5.63 -3.57
CA GLY A 51 10.22 6.89 -4.08
C GLY A 51 9.23 7.58 -3.14
N ALA A 52 8.55 6.83 -2.26
CA ALA A 52 7.57 7.37 -1.31
C ALA A 52 8.23 8.22 -0.20
N GLN A 53 9.51 7.99 0.08
CA GLN A 53 10.29 8.78 1.02
C GLN A 53 10.86 10.08 0.42
N SER A 54 10.85 10.22 -0.91
CA SER A 54 11.34 11.42 -1.62
C SER A 54 10.45 12.63 -1.34
N VAL A 55 11.04 13.84 -1.38
CA VAL A 55 10.32 15.10 -1.10
C VAL A 55 10.49 16.05 -2.29
N PRO A 56 9.48 16.24 -3.16
CA PRO A 56 8.17 15.56 -3.17
C PRO A 56 8.28 14.07 -3.50
N VAL A 57 7.21 13.31 -3.18
CA VAL A 57 7.09 11.88 -3.51
C VAL A 57 7.35 11.64 -4.99
N VAL A 58 8.10 10.58 -5.27
CA VAL A 58 8.35 10.07 -6.61
C VAL A 58 7.59 8.77 -6.81
N ASP A 59 6.76 8.72 -7.85
CA ASP A 59 6.08 7.49 -8.29
C ASP A 59 7.07 6.65 -9.10
N THR A 60 7.82 5.80 -8.40
CA THR A 60 8.75 4.81 -8.97
C THR A 60 8.65 3.51 -8.17
N GLN A 61 8.89 2.39 -8.85
CA GLN A 61 8.97 1.07 -8.23
C GLN A 61 10.40 0.69 -7.87
N ASP A 62 11.37 1.50 -8.29
CA ASP A 62 12.79 1.29 -8.02
C ASP A 62 13.07 1.46 -6.53
N THR A 63 14.01 0.68 -6.02
CA THR A 63 14.43 0.68 -4.62
C THR A 63 15.95 0.63 -4.52
N ALA A 64 16.50 1.03 -3.37
CA ALA A 64 17.90 0.81 -3.03
C ALA A 64 18.02 0.48 -1.54
N SER A 65 19.14 -0.11 -1.14
CA SER A 65 19.43 -0.36 0.27
C SER A 65 20.84 0.11 0.61
N ALA A 66 21.04 0.61 1.83
CA ALA A 66 22.35 1.02 2.29
C ALA A 66 22.68 0.44 3.66
N THR A 67 23.96 0.17 3.87
CA THR A 67 24.54 -0.15 5.17
C THR A 67 25.46 0.99 5.60
N ILE A 68 25.21 1.56 6.77
CA ILE A 68 26.10 2.54 7.41
C ILE A 68 26.73 1.90 8.63
N GLU A 69 28.04 1.91 8.71
CA GLU A 69 28.78 1.39 9.87
C GLU A 69 29.47 2.55 10.57
N VAL A 70 29.25 2.66 11.88
CA VAL A 70 29.80 3.72 12.73
C VAL A 70 30.71 3.06 13.77
N ASP A 71 31.91 3.62 13.94
CA ASP A 71 32.79 3.37 15.07
C ASP A 71 32.73 4.59 15.99
N GLU A 72 31.88 4.50 17.02
CA GLU A 72 31.65 5.59 17.98
C GLU A 72 32.89 5.90 18.83
N SER A 73 33.85 4.96 18.92
CA SER A 73 35.08 5.17 19.69
C SER A 73 36.10 6.02 18.94
N LEU A 74 36.11 5.89 17.61
CA LEU A 74 36.98 6.65 16.72
C LEU A 74 36.29 7.87 16.12
N TYR A 75 34.97 8.00 16.29
CA TYR A 75 34.12 8.96 15.60
C TYR A 75 34.31 8.88 14.09
N GLN A 76 34.21 7.64 13.57
CA GLN A 76 34.36 7.35 12.16
C GLN A 76 33.13 6.63 11.64
N PHE A 77 32.84 6.79 10.37
CA PHE A 77 31.84 5.97 9.69
C PHE A 77 32.31 5.57 8.29
N ARG A 78 31.64 4.57 7.74
CA ARG A 78 31.65 4.26 6.30
C ARG A 78 30.25 3.86 5.87
N ALA A 79 29.97 3.96 4.57
CA ALA A 79 28.68 3.56 4.03
C ALA A 79 28.85 2.74 2.75
N THR A 80 27.94 1.81 2.52
CA THR A 80 27.80 1.05 1.27
C THR A 80 26.36 1.14 0.83
N LEU A 81 26.13 1.39 -0.45
CA LEU A 81 24.83 1.58 -1.07
C LEU A 81 24.71 0.60 -2.24
N ASP A 82 23.69 -0.25 -2.18
CA ASP A 82 23.27 -1.14 -3.25
C ASP A 82 22.22 -0.44 -4.12
N ILE A 83 22.56 -0.29 -5.40
CA ILE A 83 21.74 0.37 -6.44
C ILE A 83 21.36 -0.62 -7.56
N SER A 84 21.44 -1.94 -7.33
CA SER A 84 21.20 -2.95 -8.37
C SER A 84 19.81 -2.88 -9.00
N ASP A 85 18.84 -2.32 -8.27
CA ASP A 85 17.44 -2.19 -8.69
C ASP A 85 17.13 -0.82 -9.32
N ILE A 86 18.16 0.00 -9.62
CA ILE A 86 18.00 1.35 -10.21
C ILE A 86 18.80 1.48 -11.50
N ASP A 87 18.10 1.76 -12.59
CA ASP A 87 18.75 2.02 -13.87
C ASP A 87 19.25 3.47 -13.99
N ASN A 88 20.39 3.66 -14.66
CA ASN A 88 20.93 4.98 -15.04
C ASN A 88 21.22 5.96 -13.88
N VAL A 89 21.72 5.45 -12.75
CA VAL A 89 22.20 6.27 -11.63
C VAL A 89 23.26 7.29 -12.09
N GLN A 90 23.05 8.56 -11.70
CA GLN A 90 23.94 9.68 -12.01
C GLN A 90 24.81 10.08 -10.82
N ALA A 91 24.26 10.00 -9.61
CA ALA A 91 24.94 10.30 -8.35
C ALA A 91 24.13 9.76 -7.17
N ALA A 92 24.77 9.58 -6.02
CA ALA A 92 24.11 9.36 -4.75
C ALA A 92 24.82 10.15 -3.65
N HIS A 93 24.04 10.64 -2.67
CA HIS A 93 24.55 11.50 -1.62
C HIS A 93 23.91 11.18 -0.27
N ILE A 94 24.65 11.47 0.81
CA ILE A 94 24.07 11.69 2.14
C ILE A 94 23.82 13.18 2.30
N HIS A 95 22.62 13.55 2.72
CA HIS A 95 22.18 14.92 2.98
C HIS A 95 21.84 15.14 4.46
N GLN A 96 21.95 16.39 4.93
CA GLN A 96 21.49 16.80 6.26
C GLN A 96 20.07 17.37 6.19
N GLY A 97 19.06 16.52 6.39
CA GLY A 97 17.66 16.91 6.53
C GLY A 97 16.81 15.88 7.27
N ARG A 98 15.89 16.37 8.10
CA ARG A 98 14.89 15.57 8.80
C ARG A 98 13.89 14.92 7.86
N ILE A 99 13.06 14.05 8.42
CA ILE A 99 11.95 13.42 7.70
C ILE A 99 11.04 14.46 7.03
N GLY A 100 10.78 14.27 5.72
CA GLY A 100 9.98 15.21 4.94
C GLY A 100 10.66 16.56 4.62
N VAL A 101 11.98 16.73 4.84
CA VAL A 101 12.72 17.98 4.57
C VAL A 101 13.93 17.71 3.67
N ASN A 102 14.08 18.51 2.62
CA ASN A 102 15.28 18.51 1.78
C ASN A 102 16.44 19.26 2.46
N GLY A 103 17.64 18.68 2.36
CA GLY A 103 18.85 19.16 3.04
C GLY A 103 20.03 19.37 2.10
N ASP A 104 21.05 20.05 2.62
CA ASP A 104 22.34 20.22 1.90
C ASP A 104 23.11 18.88 1.85
N VAL A 105 23.93 18.71 0.81
CA VAL A 105 24.79 17.53 0.65
C VAL A 105 25.88 17.53 1.72
N ALA A 106 25.97 16.46 2.50
CA ALA A 106 27.03 16.21 3.46
C ALA A 106 28.17 15.38 2.84
N PHE A 107 27.82 14.28 2.17
CA PHE A 107 28.77 13.34 1.58
C PHE A 107 28.30 12.85 0.22
N ALA A 108 29.26 12.60 -0.68
CA ALA A 108 29.00 11.96 -1.96
C ALA A 108 29.45 10.50 -1.90
N PHE A 109 28.64 9.60 -2.46
CA PHE A 109 29.06 8.23 -2.70
C PHE A 109 29.91 8.16 -3.96
N GLU A 110 30.92 7.30 -3.93
CA GLU A 110 31.77 6.98 -5.07
C GLU A 110 31.41 5.59 -5.62
N THR A 111 31.42 5.43 -6.94
CA THR A 111 31.13 4.15 -7.58
C THR A 111 32.23 3.12 -7.26
N VAL A 112 31.81 1.95 -6.77
CA VAL A 112 32.69 0.80 -6.54
C VAL A 112 32.62 -0.15 -7.74
N ASP A 113 31.41 -0.49 -8.16
CA ASP A 113 31.11 -1.29 -9.35
C ASP A 113 29.73 -0.89 -9.92
N ASP A 114 29.19 -1.69 -10.85
CA ASP A 114 27.95 -1.36 -11.57
C ASP A 114 26.73 -1.26 -10.65
N ASP A 115 26.72 -2.00 -9.54
CA ASP A 115 25.58 -2.12 -8.63
C ASP A 115 25.85 -1.52 -7.24
N THR A 116 27.10 -1.11 -6.95
CA THR A 116 27.52 -0.68 -5.61
C THR A 116 28.21 0.68 -5.62
N MET A 117 27.81 1.54 -4.68
CA MET A 117 28.53 2.77 -4.34
C MET A 117 28.95 2.78 -2.87
N ALA A 118 29.99 3.53 -2.51
CA ALA A 118 30.47 3.58 -1.14
C ALA A 118 31.01 4.96 -0.72
N ILE A 119 31.00 5.18 0.59
CA ILE A 119 31.76 6.22 1.27
C ILE A 119 32.84 5.49 2.09
N GLU A 120 34.10 5.74 1.76
CA GLU A 120 35.25 5.22 2.50
C GLU A 120 35.26 5.78 3.95
N ILE A 121 36.06 5.15 4.82
CA ILE A 121 36.17 5.55 6.23
C ILE A 121 36.42 7.06 6.35
N THR A 122 35.50 7.75 7.00
CA THR A 122 35.47 9.21 7.13
C THR A 122 35.26 9.59 8.59
N ASP A 123 36.00 10.60 9.05
CA ASP A 123 35.84 11.15 10.41
C ASP A 123 34.56 12.01 10.50
N LEU A 124 33.79 11.82 11.57
CA LEU A 124 32.66 12.65 11.99
C LEU A 124 32.91 13.22 13.38
N SER A 125 32.22 14.30 13.75
CA SER A 125 32.16 14.69 15.16
C SER A 125 31.12 13.84 15.89
N ALA A 126 31.23 13.78 17.21
CA ALA A 126 30.19 13.16 18.05
C ALA A 126 28.81 13.79 17.77
N GLU A 127 28.75 15.12 17.66
CA GLU A 127 27.51 15.85 17.35
C GLU A 127 26.88 15.41 16.02
N LEU A 128 27.69 15.21 14.97
CA LEU A 128 27.15 14.76 13.68
C LEU A 128 26.71 13.29 13.69
N ILE A 129 27.30 12.45 14.55
CA ILE A 129 26.83 11.08 14.76
C ILE A 129 25.48 11.12 15.47
N ASP A 130 25.33 11.95 16.50
CA ASP A 130 24.05 12.13 17.21
C ASP A 130 22.97 12.65 16.24
N ASP A 131 23.25 13.72 15.47
CA ASP A 131 22.33 14.25 14.45
C ASP A 131 21.89 13.16 13.45
N MET A 132 22.83 12.33 12.98
CA MET A 132 22.54 11.24 12.05
C MET A 132 21.62 10.18 12.68
N LEU A 133 21.84 9.83 13.96
CA LEU A 133 21.03 8.82 14.67
C LEU A 133 19.65 9.34 15.07
N ASP A 134 19.53 10.65 15.31
CA ASP A 134 18.28 11.35 15.61
C ASP A 134 17.40 11.58 14.37
N GLY A 135 17.84 11.10 13.20
CA GLY A 135 17.04 11.19 11.98
C GLY A 135 17.22 12.50 11.21
N ASP A 136 18.28 13.26 11.45
CA ASP A 136 18.53 14.51 10.73
C ASP A 136 19.21 14.28 9.36
N TRP A 137 19.47 13.03 8.95
CA TRP A 137 20.23 12.73 7.74
C TRP A 137 19.51 11.70 6.87
N TYR A 138 19.64 11.82 5.54
CA TYR A 138 19.05 10.88 4.58
C TYR A 138 19.98 10.59 3.41
N ILE A 139 19.78 9.44 2.78
CA ILE A 139 20.43 9.06 1.53
C ILE A 139 19.48 9.35 0.38
N ASN A 140 20.01 9.85 -0.73
CA ASN A 140 19.26 10.10 -1.96
C ASN A 140 20.05 9.57 -3.17
N VAL A 141 19.35 8.92 -4.11
CA VAL A 141 19.92 8.42 -5.38
C VAL A 141 19.28 9.17 -6.53
N HIS A 142 20.11 9.74 -7.40
CA HIS A 142 19.69 10.57 -8.52
C HIS A 142 19.83 9.78 -9.83
N THR A 143 18.81 9.84 -10.68
CA THR A 143 18.85 9.28 -12.04
C THR A 143 18.67 10.37 -13.08
N ALA A 144 18.82 10.02 -14.36
CA ALA A 144 18.59 10.96 -15.46
C ALA A 144 17.14 11.47 -15.50
N THR A 145 16.17 10.62 -15.10
CA THR A 145 14.75 10.97 -15.05
C THR A 145 14.45 11.85 -13.84
N TYR A 146 15.02 11.51 -12.67
CA TYR A 146 14.76 12.19 -11.41
C TYR A 146 16.03 12.85 -10.88
N ALA A 147 16.40 13.98 -11.50
CA ALA A 147 17.62 14.71 -11.16
C ALA A 147 17.64 15.23 -9.70
N SER A 148 16.47 15.47 -9.09
CA SER A 148 16.35 15.87 -7.68
C SER A 148 16.42 14.68 -6.70
N GLY A 149 16.43 13.44 -7.20
CA GLY A 149 16.36 12.22 -6.41
C GLY A 149 15.20 11.35 -6.90
N GLU A 150 15.49 10.09 -7.22
CA GLU A 150 14.50 9.06 -7.53
C GLU A 150 14.02 8.37 -6.26
N VAL A 151 14.96 7.85 -5.46
CA VAL A 151 14.68 7.20 -4.18
C VAL A 151 15.41 7.87 -3.02
N ARG A 152 14.75 7.92 -1.86
CA ARG A 152 15.27 8.49 -0.62
C ARG A 152 15.11 7.49 0.53
N GLY A 153 16.04 7.53 1.49
CA GLY A 153 15.98 6.72 2.71
C GLY A 153 16.45 7.53 3.90
N GLN A 154 15.58 7.71 4.90
CA GLN A 154 15.97 8.39 6.14
C GLN A 154 16.93 7.50 6.94
N ILE A 155 18.06 8.05 7.37
CA ILE A 155 18.97 7.37 8.29
C ILE A 155 18.41 7.57 9.68
N VAL A 156 18.07 6.49 10.38
CA VAL A 156 17.51 6.52 11.74
C VAL A 156 18.10 5.39 12.58
N ASN A 157 18.00 5.51 13.91
CA ASN A 157 18.33 4.42 14.82
C ASN A 157 17.48 3.15 14.52
N PRO A 158 17.99 1.92 14.71
CA PRO A 158 17.23 0.69 14.47
C PRO A 158 15.91 0.55 15.24
N THR A 159 15.67 1.35 16.29
CA THR A 159 14.40 1.36 17.04
C THR A 159 13.36 2.30 16.45
N THR A 160 13.71 3.07 15.42
CA THR A 160 12.86 4.07 14.80
C THR A 160 12.29 3.54 13.48
N ALA A 161 10.96 3.52 13.38
CA ALA A 161 10.28 3.22 12.14
C ALA A 161 10.17 4.50 11.28
N VAL A 162 10.33 4.35 9.95
CA VAL A 162 10.03 5.41 8.97
C VAL A 162 8.70 5.04 8.31
N VAL A 163 7.80 6.01 8.17
CA VAL A 163 6.45 5.82 7.64
C VAL A 163 6.13 6.93 6.65
N THR A 164 5.58 6.56 5.50
CA THR A 164 5.09 7.51 4.48
C THR A 164 3.65 7.18 4.13
N PHE A 165 2.81 8.19 3.95
CA PHE A 165 1.39 7.98 3.65
C PHE A 165 0.80 9.14 2.85
N MET A 166 -0.21 8.85 2.03
CA MET A 166 -0.93 9.85 1.26
C MET A 166 -2.19 10.30 2.00
N LEU A 167 -2.51 11.59 1.93
CA LEU A 167 -3.77 12.15 2.37
C LEU A 167 -4.64 12.47 1.16
N SER A 168 -5.92 12.11 1.21
CA SER A 168 -6.91 12.43 0.19
C SER A 168 -8.29 12.67 0.81
N GLY A 169 -9.16 13.38 0.10
CA GLY A 169 -10.55 13.53 0.54
C GLY A 169 -11.34 12.22 0.53
N SER A 170 -10.97 11.27 -0.34
CA SER A 170 -11.59 9.93 -0.40
C SER A 170 -11.39 9.08 0.85
N GLN A 171 -10.36 9.38 1.65
CA GLN A 171 -10.09 8.71 2.91
C GLN A 171 -10.88 9.31 4.09
N SER A 172 -11.51 10.49 3.91
CA SER A 172 -12.31 11.16 4.95
C SER A 172 -13.59 10.39 5.24
N VAL A 173 -14.10 10.53 6.47
CA VAL A 173 -15.36 9.90 6.89
C VAL A 173 -16.32 10.99 7.41
N PRO A 174 -17.38 11.36 6.66
CA PRO A 174 -17.69 10.94 5.29
C PRO A 174 -16.65 11.40 4.25
N THR A 175 -16.65 10.75 3.09
CA THR A 175 -15.76 11.09 1.97
C THR A 175 -15.95 12.54 1.52
N VAL A 176 -14.83 13.21 1.19
CA VAL A 176 -14.79 14.59 0.70
C VAL A 176 -14.34 14.56 -0.76
N MET A 177 -15.14 15.16 -1.64
CA MET A 177 -14.77 15.33 -3.05
C MET A 177 -13.89 16.58 -3.20
N THR A 178 -12.60 16.38 -3.34
CA THR A 178 -11.60 17.44 -3.57
C THR A 178 -10.47 16.89 -4.46
N ASP A 179 -9.87 17.78 -5.25
CA ASP A 179 -8.64 17.49 -5.99
C ASP A 179 -7.38 17.70 -5.13
N ALA A 180 -7.56 18.23 -3.91
CA ALA A 180 -6.49 18.40 -2.96
C ALA A 180 -5.96 17.04 -2.49
N VAL A 181 -4.65 17.00 -2.25
CA VAL A 181 -3.94 15.82 -1.76
C VAL A 181 -2.85 16.26 -0.77
N GLY A 182 -2.33 15.31 0.00
CA GLY A 182 -1.16 15.55 0.83
C GLY A 182 -0.25 14.34 0.91
N TYR A 183 0.99 14.57 1.32
CA TYR A 183 1.98 13.53 1.59
C TYR A 183 2.51 13.71 3.00
N GLY A 184 2.33 12.69 3.81
CA GLY A 184 2.86 12.58 5.16
C GLY A 184 4.12 11.74 5.20
N TYR A 185 5.07 12.18 6.01
CA TYR A 185 6.31 11.49 6.33
C TYR A 185 6.44 11.51 7.84
N ALA A 186 6.73 10.38 8.46
CA ALA A 186 6.85 10.27 9.89
C ALA A 186 7.98 9.34 10.30
N THR A 187 8.58 9.63 11.45
CA THR A 187 9.37 8.68 12.23
C THR A 187 8.66 8.39 13.55
N LEU A 188 8.81 7.16 14.04
CA LEU A 188 8.35 6.77 15.37
C LEU A 188 9.44 5.94 16.05
N ASP A 189 10.01 6.47 17.14
CA ASP A 189 10.91 5.70 17.98
C ASP A 189 10.12 4.75 18.90
N SER A 190 10.37 3.46 18.78
CA SER A 190 9.72 2.42 19.58
C SER A 190 10.17 2.36 21.05
N ASN A 191 11.28 3.02 21.40
CA ASN A 191 11.78 3.09 22.79
C ASN A 191 11.35 4.37 23.50
N GLY A 192 11.56 5.51 22.85
CA GLY A 192 11.24 6.83 23.37
C GLY A 192 9.80 7.26 23.12
N TYR A 193 9.11 6.67 22.14
CA TYR A 193 7.79 7.09 21.67
C TYR A 193 7.75 8.52 21.12
N GLU A 194 8.90 9.04 20.69
CA GLU A 194 8.96 10.29 19.95
C GLU A 194 8.38 10.07 18.55
N VAL A 195 7.49 10.99 18.14
CA VAL A 195 6.94 11.07 16.79
C VAL A 195 7.37 12.37 16.15
N ASP A 196 8.13 12.28 15.06
CA ASP A 196 8.39 13.41 14.17
C ASP A 196 7.60 13.18 12.88
N LEU A 197 6.68 14.08 12.57
CA LEU A 197 5.80 13.94 11.41
C LEU A 197 5.71 15.25 10.66
N LYS A 198 5.77 15.17 9.34
CA LYS A 198 5.62 16.29 8.41
C LYS A 198 4.60 15.94 7.33
N VAL A 199 3.66 16.83 7.07
CA VAL A 199 2.66 16.73 6.00
C VAL A 199 2.83 17.89 5.05
N HIS A 200 2.99 17.58 3.77
CA HIS A 200 2.98 18.55 2.67
C HIS A 200 1.64 18.46 1.95
N THR A 201 0.88 19.56 1.90
CA THR A 201 -0.40 19.63 1.19
C THR A 201 -0.24 20.26 -0.19
N MET A 202 -1.04 19.79 -1.15
CA MET A 202 -1.11 20.36 -2.49
C MET A 202 -2.56 20.69 -2.81
N ALA A 203 -2.77 21.85 -3.45
CA ALA A 203 -4.09 22.37 -3.80
C ALA A 203 -5.05 22.58 -2.59
N VAL A 204 -4.51 22.78 -1.38
CA VAL A 204 -5.26 23.24 -0.22
C VAL A 204 -5.01 24.74 -0.03
N GLU A 205 -5.98 25.60 -0.34
CA GLU A 205 -5.75 27.05 -0.38
C GLU A 205 -5.74 27.72 1.01
N ASP A 206 -6.54 27.22 1.94
CA ASP A 206 -6.84 27.88 3.22
C ASP A 206 -6.87 26.91 4.41
N ALA A 207 -5.93 25.95 4.45
CA ALA A 207 -5.76 25.05 5.59
C ALA A 207 -5.69 25.84 6.91
N THR A 208 -6.52 25.45 7.88
CA THR A 208 -6.66 26.14 9.17
C THR A 208 -5.98 25.40 10.30
N MET A 209 -5.97 24.07 10.26
CA MET A 209 -5.41 23.18 11.28
C MET A 209 -5.06 21.84 10.64
N ALA A 210 -4.13 21.12 11.26
CA ALA A 210 -3.92 19.70 11.02
C ALA A 210 -3.67 18.97 12.34
N HIS A 211 -4.05 17.69 12.40
CA HIS A 211 -3.96 16.90 13.62
C HIS A 211 -3.61 15.45 13.31
N ILE A 212 -2.90 14.80 14.24
CA ILE A 212 -2.93 13.35 14.38
C ILE A 212 -4.15 13.02 15.23
N HIS A 213 -4.99 12.11 14.74
CA HIS A 213 -6.17 11.61 15.42
C HIS A 213 -6.03 10.13 15.74
N GLU A 214 -6.72 9.70 16.79
CA GLU A 214 -7.05 8.31 17.01
C GLU A 214 -8.09 7.84 15.99
N GLY A 215 -7.95 6.61 15.52
CA GLY A 215 -8.97 5.95 14.68
C GLY A 215 -8.34 5.01 13.67
N TYR A 216 -8.88 3.80 13.58
CA TYR A 216 -8.58 2.92 12.46
C TYR A 216 -9.20 3.46 11.18
N VAL A 217 -8.90 2.83 10.06
CA VAL A 217 -9.48 3.22 8.78
C VAL A 217 -11.01 3.14 8.85
N GLY A 218 -11.68 4.19 8.35
CA GLY A 218 -13.14 4.29 8.39
C GLY A 218 -13.71 4.82 9.71
N GLU A 219 -12.86 5.12 10.70
CA GLU A 219 -13.28 5.71 11.97
C GLU A 219 -12.77 7.15 12.14
N ASN A 220 -13.63 7.99 12.71
CA ASN A 220 -13.21 9.26 13.29
C ASN A 220 -12.93 9.06 14.78
N GLY A 221 -11.91 9.72 15.31
CA GLY A 221 -11.65 9.74 16.74
C GLY A 221 -11.09 11.07 17.23
N GLY A 222 -10.71 11.09 18.51
CA GLY A 222 -10.20 12.28 19.17
C GLY A 222 -8.86 12.74 18.62
N VAL A 223 -8.53 14.02 18.87
CA VAL A 223 -7.20 14.56 18.56
C VAL A 223 -6.19 13.98 19.55
N VAL A 224 -5.07 13.48 19.03
CA VAL A 224 -3.90 13.03 19.78
C VAL A 224 -2.83 14.12 19.81
N VAL A 225 -2.45 14.61 18.63
CA VAL A 225 -1.44 15.66 18.47
C VAL A 225 -1.98 16.75 17.57
N ALA A 226 -1.87 18.01 17.99
CA ALA A 226 -2.08 19.14 17.10
C ALA A 226 -0.78 19.44 16.35
N LEU A 227 -0.87 19.53 15.02
CA LEU A 227 0.25 19.88 14.16
C LEU A 227 0.37 21.40 14.06
N GLU A 228 1.62 21.86 13.98
CA GLU A 228 1.99 23.25 13.78
C GLU A 228 2.19 23.51 12.29
N GLN A 229 1.65 24.63 11.79
CA GLN A 229 1.96 25.08 10.44
C GLN A 229 3.42 25.55 10.38
N HIS A 230 4.15 25.16 9.34
CA HIS A 230 5.52 25.58 9.14
C HIS A 230 5.59 27.10 8.91
N PRO A 231 6.51 27.84 9.58
CA PRO A 231 6.54 29.30 9.51
C PRO A 231 6.85 29.85 8.12
N ASP A 232 7.61 29.11 7.32
CA ASP A 232 8.04 29.53 5.98
C ASP A 232 7.24 28.89 4.85
N ASP A 233 6.34 27.96 5.15
CA ASP A 233 5.50 27.29 4.14
C ASP A 233 4.11 26.94 4.70
N ALA A 234 3.09 27.66 4.21
CA ALA A 234 1.71 27.47 4.66
C ALA A 234 1.12 26.09 4.30
N ASN A 235 1.74 25.37 3.36
CA ASN A 235 1.32 24.03 2.94
C ASN A 235 2.00 22.90 3.73
N VAL A 236 2.87 23.24 4.68
CA VAL A 236 3.59 22.25 5.49
C VAL A 236 3.07 22.29 6.92
N TRP A 237 2.71 21.12 7.44
CA TRP A 237 2.28 20.91 8.82
C TRP A 237 3.21 19.92 9.48
N GLN A 238 3.56 20.11 10.75
CA GLN A 238 4.51 19.25 11.44
C GLN A 238 4.15 19.05 12.91
N THR A 239 4.63 17.97 13.52
CA THR A 239 4.54 17.80 14.98
C THR A 239 5.33 18.91 15.69
N PRO A 240 4.90 19.32 16.90
CA PRO A 240 5.76 20.12 17.76
C PRO A 240 7.10 19.41 18.00
N ALA A 241 8.19 20.17 18.13
CA ALA A 241 9.52 19.58 18.34
C ALA A 241 9.55 18.70 19.61
N GLY A 242 10.04 17.46 19.48
CA GLY A 242 10.10 16.49 20.57
C GLY A 242 8.72 15.98 21.01
N ALA A 243 7.75 15.87 20.10
CA ALA A 243 6.42 15.36 20.43
C ALA A 243 6.51 13.89 20.89
N MET A 244 6.07 13.64 22.12
CA MET A 244 6.09 12.31 22.74
C MET A 244 4.67 11.75 22.82
N LEU A 245 4.50 10.51 22.39
CA LEU A 245 3.31 9.72 22.62
C LEU A 245 3.43 8.94 23.94
N ASP A 246 2.31 8.62 24.58
CA ASP A 246 2.34 7.57 25.59
C ASP A 246 2.45 6.18 24.94
N GLU A 247 2.87 5.18 25.71
CA GLU A 247 3.09 3.82 25.22
C GLU A 247 1.85 3.23 24.54
N ALA A 248 0.65 3.46 25.11
CA ALA A 248 -0.59 2.94 24.55
C ALA A 248 -0.91 3.56 23.17
N THR A 249 -0.69 4.86 23.05
CA THR A 249 -0.89 5.62 21.81
C THR A 249 0.13 5.23 20.75
N ALA A 250 1.41 5.11 21.12
CA ALA A 250 2.47 4.66 20.22
C ALA A 250 2.22 3.24 19.71
N MET A 251 1.85 2.31 20.60
CA MET A 251 1.48 0.94 20.22
C MET A 251 0.27 0.91 19.27
N ARG A 252 -0.71 1.79 19.49
CA ARG A 252 -1.85 1.89 18.58
C ARG A 252 -1.48 2.54 17.25
N LEU A 253 -0.50 3.45 17.20
CA LEU A 253 0.02 4.01 15.95
C LEU A 253 0.69 2.94 15.11
N VAL A 254 1.57 2.13 15.69
CA VAL A 254 2.21 1.01 14.96
C VAL A 254 1.22 -0.08 14.56
N SER A 255 0.05 -0.18 15.19
CA SER A 255 -1.03 -1.05 14.74
C SER A 255 -1.95 -0.41 13.70
N GLY A 256 -1.59 0.75 13.16
CA GLY A 256 -2.36 1.44 12.13
C GLY A 256 -3.63 2.15 12.64
N GLY A 257 -3.71 2.43 13.94
CA GLY A 257 -4.89 3.01 14.58
C GLY A 257 -4.90 4.54 14.67
N HIS A 258 -4.13 5.23 13.82
CA HIS A 258 -4.06 6.69 13.78
C HIS A 258 -4.08 7.22 12.34
N TYR A 259 -4.60 8.43 12.18
CA TYR A 259 -4.62 9.13 10.90
C TYR A 259 -4.26 10.60 11.07
N VAL A 260 -3.74 11.22 10.02
CA VAL A 260 -3.63 12.68 9.94
C VAL A 260 -4.84 13.24 9.22
N ASN A 261 -5.34 14.38 9.69
CA ASN A 261 -6.37 15.14 9.00
C ASN A 261 -5.93 16.59 8.82
N VAL A 262 -6.26 17.20 7.68
CA VAL A 262 -6.05 18.63 7.40
C VAL A 262 -7.40 19.30 7.19
N HIS A 263 -7.66 20.40 7.90
CA HIS A 263 -8.95 21.06 7.96
C HIS A 263 -8.95 22.37 7.17
N THR A 264 -10.02 22.61 6.42
CA THR A 264 -10.30 23.90 5.77
C THR A 264 -11.62 24.49 6.30
N PRO A 265 -11.90 25.78 6.09
CA PRO A 265 -13.20 26.37 6.41
C PRO A 265 -14.35 25.69 5.67
N ALA A 266 -14.11 25.19 4.45
CA ALA A 266 -15.09 24.44 3.67
C ALA A 266 -15.35 23.03 4.24
N ASN A 267 -14.31 22.40 4.80
CA ASN A 267 -14.37 21.08 5.41
C ASN A 267 -13.84 21.09 6.86
N PRO A 268 -14.60 21.64 7.84
CA PRO A 268 -14.11 21.77 9.22
C PRO A 268 -13.85 20.45 9.93
N SER A 269 -14.48 19.36 9.47
CA SER A 269 -14.24 18.00 9.97
C SER A 269 -13.00 17.33 9.35
N GLY A 270 -12.34 18.00 8.40
CA GLY A 270 -11.20 17.50 7.63
C GLY A 270 -11.50 17.47 6.14
N GLU A 271 -10.66 18.15 5.35
CA GLU A 271 -10.66 18.06 3.89
C GLU A 271 -9.86 16.84 3.41
N LEU A 272 -8.69 16.62 4.00
CA LEU A 272 -7.77 15.54 3.64
C LEU A 272 -7.49 14.64 4.82
N ARG A 273 -7.73 13.34 4.68
CA ARG A 273 -7.37 12.31 5.67
C ARG A 273 -6.32 11.37 5.09
N GLY A 274 -5.34 10.95 5.90
CA GLY A 274 -4.37 9.92 5.55
C GLY A 274 -4.10 9.00 6.72
N GLN A 275 -4.32 7.69 6.54
CA GLN A 275 -4.01 6.72 7.59
C GLN A 275 -2.49 6.58 7.76
N ILE A 276 -2.01 6.59 9.00
CA ILE A 276 -0.60 6.33 9.31
C ILE A 276 -0.45 4.81 9.45
N LEU A 277 0.16 4.19 8.46
CA LEU A 277 0.39 2.74 8.39
C LEU A 277 1.87 2.47 8.13
N THR A 278 2.46 1.60 8.93
CA THR A 278 3.80 1.04 8.67
C THR A 278 3.76 0.03 7.52
N ASP A 279 4.90 -0.24 6.91
CA ASP A 279 5.02 -1.10 5.71
C ASP A 279 4.58 -2.57 5.93
N ASN A 280 4.42 -3.00 7.18
CA ASN A 280 3.85 -4.30 7.50
C ASN A 280 2.32 -4.36 7.35
N PHE A 281 1.64 -3.29 6.94
CA PHE A 281 0.21 -3.29 6.67
C PHE A 281 -0.09 -3.08 5.19
N ALA A 282 -0.97 -3.92 4.65
CA ALA A 282 -1.68 -3.61 3.43
C ALA A 282 -3.01 -2.93 3.78
N LEU A 283 -3.29 -1.78 3.16
CA LEU A 283 -4.60 -1.12 3.21
C LEU A 283 -5.33 -1.32 1.88
N ILE A 284 -6.55 -1.85 1.98
CA ILE A 284 -7.45 -2.04 0.84
C ILE A 284 -8.73 -1.27 1.11
N THR A 285 -9.17 -0.48 0.14
CA THR A 285 -10.45 0.25 0.20
C THR A 285 -11.31 -0.24 -0.97
N PHE A 286 -12.59 -0.50 -0.76
CA PHE A 286 -13.46 -1.07 -1.78
C PHE A 286 -14.91 -0.60 -1.63
N ASP A 287 -15.62 -0.47 -2.75
CA ASP A 287 -17.03 -0.13 -2.77
C ASP A 287 -17.89 -1.39 -2.77
N LEU A 288 -19.06 -1.32 -2.14
CA LEU A 288 -20.10 -2.34 -2.22
C LEU A 288 -21.29 -1.83 -3.02
N SER A 289 -21.76 -2.65 -3.95
CA SER A 289 -22.96 -2.35 -4.74
C SER A 289 -23.76 -3.62 -5.04
N GLY A 290 -25.05 -3.46 -5.34
CA GLY A 290 -25.87 -4.56 -5.84
C GLY A 290 -25.41 -5.09 -7.20
N GLN A 291 -24.73 -4.27 -8.01
CA GLN A 291 -24.22 -4.69 -9.32
C GLN A 291 -23.08 -5.72 -9.22
N GLN A 292 -22.37 -5.75 -8.10
CA GLN A 292 -21.32 -6.74 -7.85
C GLN A 292 -21.88 -8.09 -7.38
N GLU A 293 -23.13 -8.16 -6.89
CA GLU A 293 -23.77 -9.43 -6.51
C GLU A 293 -23.83 -10.40 -7.69
N VAL A 294 -23.87 -11.70 -7.38
CA VAL A 294 -23.91 -12.76 -8.40
C VAL A 294 -25.11 -13.67 -8.14
N PRO A 295 -26.23 -13.52 -8.89
CA PRO A 295 -26.48 -12.48 -9.90
C PRO A 295 -26.66 -11.06 -9.32
N ALA A 296 -26.53 -10.04 -10.17
CA ALA A 296 -26.64 -8.64 -9.75
C ALA A 296 -28.04 -8.32 -9.17
N VAL A 297 -28.05 -7.54 -8.09
CA VAL A 297 -29.24 -7.09 -7.37
C VAL A 297 -29.56 -5.64 -7.72
N ALA A 298 -30.82 -5.38 -8.06
CA ALA A 298 -31.32 -4.02 -8.27
C ALA A 298 -31.66 -3.36 -6.92
N THR A 299 -30.70 -2.62 -6.37
CA THR A 299 -30.89 -1.81 -5.15
C THR A 299 -30.27 -0.42 -5.36
N THR A 300 -30.76 0.56 -4.60
CA THR A 300 -30.11 1.87 -4.48
C THR A 300 -29.20 1.94 -3.26
N ALA A 301 -29.17 0.89 -2.43
CA ALA A 301 -28.23 0.78 -1.34
C ALA A 301 -26.80 0.71 -1.89
N MET A 302 -25.86 1.19 -1.09
CA MET A 302 -24.44 1.17 -1.40
C MET A 302 -23.64 1.00 -0.11
N GLY A 303 -22.39 0.63 -0.23
CA GLY A 303 -21.49 0.59 0.93
C GLY A 303 -20.07 0.95 0.56
N TYR A 304 -19.30 1.27 1.58
CA TYR A 304 -17.87 1.54 1.50
C TYR A 304 -17.18 0.66 2.53
N GLY A 305 -16.12 -0.02 2.10
CA GLY A 305 -15.36 -0.94 2.92
C GLY A 305 -13.89 -0.60 2.93
N TYR A 306 -13.24 -0.90 4.05
CA TYR A 306 -11.81 -0.80 4.22
C TYR A 306 -11.32 -2.06 4.93
N ALA A 307 -10.15 -2.55 4.56
CA ALA A 307 -9.48 -3.65 5.22
C ALA A 307 -8.00 -3.31 5.43
N THR A 308 -7.49 -3.51 6.64
CA THR A 308 -6.06 -3.59 6.91
C THR A 308 -5.68 -5.05 7.13
N LEU A 309 -4.58 -5.47 6.52
CA LEU A 309 -3.98 -6.79 6.73
C LEU A 309 -2.56 -6.59 7.24
N ASN A 310 -2.26 -7.06 8.44
CA ASN A 310 -0.89 -7.15 8.93
C ASN A 310 -0.19 -8.30 8.20
N LEU A 311 0.84 -7.99 7.44
CA LEU A 311 1.59 -8.94 6.61
C LEU A 311 2.54 -9.84 7.42
N SER A 312 2.76 -9.52 8.70
CA SER A 312 3.64 -10.29 9.58
C SER A 312 2.91 -11.41 10.32
N ASP A 313 1.66 -11.17 10.74
CA ASP A 313 0.88 -12.12 11.54
C ASP A 313 -0.49 -12.46 10.94
N TYR A 314 -0.91 -11.80 9.85
CA TYR A 314 -2.20 -11.97 9.18
C TYR A 314 -3.41 -11.53 10.01
N ALA A 315 -3.23 -10.64 10.99
CA ALA A 315 -4.33 -9.93 11.61
C ALA A 315 -5.07 -9.11 10.54
N VAL A 316 -6.39 -9.23 10.51
CA VAL A 316 -7.26 -8.48 9.61
C VAL A 316 -8.22 -7.62 10.41
N ASP A 317 -8.26 -6.33 10.10
CA ASP A 317 -9.33 -5.44 10.52
C ASP A 317 -10.06 -4.99 9.27
N LEU A 318 -11.35 -5.32 9.18
CA LEU A 318 -12.19 -4.91 8.06
C LEU A 318 -13.43 -4.24 8.62
N LYS A 319 -13.79 -3.09 8.02
CA LYS A 319 -15.01 -2.34 8.33
C LYS A 319 -15.76 -2.02 7.05
N VAL A 320 -17.08 -2.15 7.10
CA VAL A 320 -18.01 -1.71 6.05
C VAL A 320 -19.03 -0.77 6.64
N LEU A 321 -19.24 0.37 5.99
CA LEU A 321 -20.35 1.27 6.21
C LEU A 321 -21.34 1.16 5.05
N THR A 322 -22.59 0.84 5.36
CA THR A 322 -23.68 0.80 4.38
C THR A 322 -24.53 2.07 4.42
N THR A 323 -25.15 2.41 3.31
CA THR A 323 -26.10 3.53 3.17
C THR A 323 -27.31 3.04 2.40
N GLY A 324 -28.51 3.38 2.90
CA GLY A 324 -29.77 2.95 2.29
C GLY A 324 -30.16 1.50 2.57
N LEU A 325 -29.54 0.86 3.59
CA LEU A 325 -29.78 -0.54 3.97
C LEU A 325 -30.06 -0.68 5.49
N ASP A 326 -31.10 0.00 5.98
CA ASP A 326 -31.39 0.11 7.42
C ASP A 326 -31.78 -1.22 8.10
N ASN A 327 -32.12 -2.25 7.31
CA ASN A 327 -32.53 -3.58 7.78
C ASN A 327 -31.51 -4.69 7.44
N ALA A 328 -30.24 -4.34 7.24
CA ALA A 328 -29.16 -5.31 7.07
C ALA A 328 -29.20 -6.37 8.20
N SER A 329 -29.12 -7.63 7.82
CA SER A 329 -29.34 -8.78 8.69
C SER A 329 -28.05 -9.49 9.11
N MET A 330 -27.08 -9.57 8.20
CA MET A 330 -25.77 -10.20 8.39
C MET A 330 -24.77 -9.59 7.42
N ALA A 331 -23.48 -9.72 7.70
CA ALA A 331 -22.42 -9.48 6.73
C ALA A 331 -21.27 -10.46 6.92
N HIS A 332 -20.56 -10.77 5.84
CA HIS A 332 -19.50 -11.79 5.84
C HIS A 332 -18.37 -11.41 4.88
N ILE A 333 -17.15 -11.82 5.20
CA ILE A 333 -16.09 -12.01 4.23
C ILE A 333 -16.25 -13.40 3.63
N HIS A 334 -16.30 -13.49 2.31
CA HIS A 334 -16.38 -14.73 1.57
C HIS A 334 -15.12 -14.96 0.74
N GLU A 335 -14.89 -16.23 0.38
CA GLU A 335 -13.95 -16.62 -0.67
C GLU A 335 -14.63 -16.52 -2.04
N GLY A 336 -13.94 -15.95 -3.03
CA GLY A 336 -14.35 -15.89 -4.44
C GLY A 336 -13.74 -14.69 -5.16
N TYR A 337 -13.25 -14.90 -6.38
CA TYR A 337 -12.91 -13.78 -7.27
C TYR A 337 -14.17 -13.08 -7.76
N ILE A 338 -14.01 -11.94 -8.44
CA ILE A 338 -15.14 -11.20 -9.02
C ILE A 338 -16.01 -12.12 -9.89
N GLY A 339 -17.33 -12.03 -9.72
CA GLY A 339 -18.28 -12.88 -10.45
C GLY A 339 -18.43 -14.31 -9.92
N GLU A 340 -17.73 -14.69 -8.85
CA GLU A 340 -17.81 -16.01 -8.22
C GLU A 340 -18.41 -15.94 -6.82
N ASN A 341 -19.25 -16.93 -6.46
CA ASN A 341 -19.72 -17.12 -5.10
C ASN A 341 -18.89 -18.21 -4.41
N GLY A 342 -18.61 -18.04 -3.12
CA GLY A 342 -17.94 -19.07 -2.32
C GLY A 342 -18.29 -19.03 -0.85
N GLY A 343 -17.56 -19.82 -0.06
CA GLY A 343 -17.85 -20.05 1.35
C GLY A 343 -17.59 -18.82 2.23
N VAL A 344 -18.22 -18.79 3.41
CA VAL A 344 -17.95 -17.79 4.44
C VAL A 344 -16.56 -18.06 5.03
N VAL A 345 -15.74 -17.02 5.09
CA VAL A 345 -14.40 -17.00 5.70
C VAL A 345 -14.47 -16.37 7.09
N VAL A 346 -15.08 -15.18 7.19
CA VAL A 346 -15.29 -14.47 8.46
C VAL A 346 -16.72 -13.97 8.53
N ALA A 347 -17.39 -14.19 9.66
CA ALA A 347 -18.65 -13.49 9.97
C ALA A 347 -18.35 -12.14 10.58
N LEU A 348 -18.97 -11.08 10.03
CA LEU A 348 -18.82 -9.72 10.52
C LEU A 348 -19.84 -9.45 11.63
N GLU A 349 -19.43 -8.62 12.58
CA GLU A 349 -20.24 -8.14 13.69
C GLU A 349 -20.83 -6.77 13.34
N GLN A 350 -22.11 -6.57 13.63
CA GLN A 350 -22.73 -5.26 13.52
C GLN A 350 -22.24 -4.36 14.67
N HIS A 351 -21.87 -3.13 14.37
CA HIS A 351 -21.42 -2.18 15.38
C HIS A 351 -22.56 -1.82 16.35
N PRO A 352 -22.34 -1.85 17.68
CA PRO A 352 -23.40 -1.65 18.67
C PRO A 352 -24.07 -0.27 18.60
N ASP A 353 -23.30 0.76 18.25
CA ASP A 353 -23.80 2.14 18.20
C ASP A 353 -24.19 2.60 16.78
N ASN A 354 -23.98 1.77 15.76
CA ASN A 354 -24.30 2.10 14.37
C ASN A 354 -24.68 0.85 13.58
N THR A 355 -25.97 0.65 13.35
CA THR A 355 -26.51 -0.53 12.64
C THR A 355 -26.06 -0.65 11.18
N ASN A 356 -25.55 0.44 10.60
CA ASN A 356 -25.06 0.44 9.23
C ASN A 356 -23.57 0.07 9.12
N VAL A 357 -22.89 -0.12 10.25
CA VAL A 357 -21.47 -0.51 10.29
C VAL A 357 -21.34 -1.99 10.63
N TRP A 358 -20.55 -2.70 9.83
CA TRP A 358 -20.17 -4.09 10.02
C TRP A 358 -18.66 -4.20 10.09
N GLN A 359 -18.13 -5.03 10.97
CA GLN A 359 -16.69 -5.14 11.17
C GLN A 359 -16.24 -6.56 11.51
N THR A 360 -14.98 -6.87 11.29
CA THR A 360 -14.37 -8.12 11.78
C THR A 360 -14.45 -8.19 13.31
N PRO A 361 -14.61 -9.39 13.89
CA PRO A 361 -14.44 -9.56 15.33
C PRO A 361 -13.06 -9.07 15.78
N ALA A 362 -12.98 -8.53 17.00
CA ALA A 362 -11.72 -8.03 17.54
C ALA A 362 -10.63 -9.11 17.53
N GLY A 363 -9.47 -8.80 16.93
CA GLY A 363 -8.35 -9.74 16.80
C GLY A 363 -8.60 -10.86 15.80
N ALA A 364 -9.43 -10.64 14.77
CA ALA A 364 -9.58 -11.59 13.68
C ALA A 364 -8.24 -11.87 12.99
N MET A 365 -7.93 -13.15 12.83
CA MET A 365 -6.71 -13.63 12.18
C MET A 365 -7.09 -14.47 10.96
N LEU A 366 -6.40 -14.24 9.85
CA LEU A 366 -6.45 -15.12 8.69
C LEU A 366 -5.32 -16.17 8.79
N ASP A 367 -5.52 -17.32 8.17
CA ASP A 367 -4.37 -18.19 7.88
C ASP A 367 -3.59 -17.65 6.67
N GLU A 368 -2.34 -18.10 6.52
CA GLU A 368 -1.44 -17.63 5.47
C GLU A 368 -2.05 -17.81 4.06
N ALA A 369 -2.72 -18.94 3.81
CA ALA A 369 -3.35 -19.22 2.51
C ALA A 369 -4.48 -18.23 2.19
N THR A 370 -5.33 -17.92 3.19
CA THR A 370 -6.42 -16.96 3.08
C THR A 370 -5.89 -15.53 2.92
N ALA A 371 -4.85 -15.16 3.68
CA ALA A 371 -4.21 -13.86 3.57
C ALA A 371 -3.56 -13.65 2.18
N MET A 372 -2.85 -14.65 1.66
CA MET A 372 -2.29 -14.60 0.30
C MET A 372 -3.39 -14.49 -0.76
N ARG A 373 -4.50 -15.21 -0.57
CA ARG A 373 -5.63 -15.14 -1.49
C ARG A 373 -6.37 -13.81 -1.41
N LEU A 374 -6.43 -13.17 -0.24
CA LEU A 374 -6.94 -11.81 -0.06
C LEU A 374 -6.08 -10.80 -0.81
N ALA A 375 -4.75 -10.91 -0.71
CA ALA A 375 -3.82 -10.06 -1.44
C ALA A 375 -3.97 -10.19 -2.98
N ASP A 376 -4.37 -11.36 -3.48
CA ASP A 376 -4.65 -11.60 -4.90
C ASP A 376 -6.09 -11.20 -5.33
N GLY A 377 -6.86 -10.58 -4.43
CA GLY A 377 -8.23 -10.13 -4.72
C GLY A 377 -9.27 -11.24 -4.73
N GLY A 378 -8.97 -12.39 -4.12
CA GLY A 378 -9.83 -13.56 -4.09
C GLY A 378 -10.95 -13.53 -3.06
N HIS A 379 -11.24 -12.41 -2.41
CA HIS A 379 -12.27 -12.32 -1.38
C HIS A 379 -13.20 -11.14 -1.61
N TYR A 380 -14.43 -11.27 -1.11
CA TYR A 380 -15.43 -10.21 -1.18
C TYR A 380 -16.18 -10.11 0.14
N VAL A 381 -16.68 -8.91 0.45
CA VAL A 381 -17.66 -8.71 1.51
C VAL A 381 -19.05 -8.80 0.91
N ASN A 382 -19.96 -9.43 1.62
CA ASN A 382 -21.38 -9.43 1.31
C ASN A 382 -22.18 -8.90 2.51
N VAL A 383 -23.20 -8.08 2.26
CA VAL A 383 -24.18 -7.64 3.27
C VAL A 383 -25.58 -8.10 2.84
N HIS A 384 -26.26 -8.79 3.75
CA HIS A 384 -27.54 -9.45 3.51
C HIS A 384 -28.71 -8.63 4.04
N SER A 385 -29.86 -8.69 3.39
CA SER A 385 -31.12 -8.14 3.90
C SER A 385 -32.25 -9.18 3.88
N PRO A 386 -33.39 -8.92 4.55
CA PRO A 386 -34.57 -9.78 4.43
C PRO A 386 -35.08 -9.95 2.98
N ASP A 387 -34.94 -8.92 2.15
CA ASP A 387 -35.39 -8.94 0.75
C ASP A 387 -34.38 -9.68 -0.15
N ASN A 388 -33.09 -9.63 0.21
CA ASN A 388 -32.01 -10.30 -0.51
C ASN A 388 -31.16 -11.15 0.46
N PRO A 389 -31.66 -12.32 0.91
CA PRO A 389 -30.98 -13.14 1.92
C PRO A 389 -29.68 -13.78 1.43
N SER A 390 -29.50 -13.93 0.11
CA SER A 390 -28.24 -14.39 -0.48
C SER A 390 -27.19 -13.29 -0.59
N GLY A 391 -27.59 -12.02 -0.39
CA GLY A 391 -26.74 -10.83 -0.49
C GLY A 391 -27.45 -9.69 -1.20
N GLU A 392 -27.45 -8.49 -0.60
CA GLU A 392 -27.94 -7.25 -1.23
C GLU A 392 -26.80 -6.40 -1.79
N LEU A 393 -25.67 -6.36 -1.08
CA LEU A 393 -24.49 -5.59 -1.45
C LEU A 393 -23.26 -6.48 -1.41
N ARG A 394 -22.49 -6.47 -2.50
CA ARG A 394 -21.18 -7.13 -2.58
C ARG A 394 -20.10 -6.10 -2.89
N GLY A 395 -18.95 -6.25 -2.26
CA GLY A 395 -17.73 -5.52 -2.58
C GLY A 395 -16.55 -6.46 -2.69
N GLN A 396 -15.93 -6.54 -3.86
CA GLN A 396 -14.69 -7.29 -4.03
C GLN A 396 -13.56 -6.58 -3.29
N ILE A 397 -12.81 -7.31 -2.45
CA ILE A 397 -11.70 -6.74 -1.68
C ILE A 397 -10.45 -6.77 -2.57
N VAL A 398 -10.27 -5.70 -3.35
CA VAL A 398 -9.14 -5.52 -4.27
C VAL A 398 -8.50 -4.15 -4.06
N GLY A 399 -7.18 -4.07 -4.17
CA GLY A 399 -6.42 -2.82 -4.00
C GLY A 399 -6.69 -1.80 -5.11
N ASN A 400 -6.27 -0.55 -4.89
CA ASN A 400 -6.47 0.57 -5.82
C ASN A 400 -5.80 0.36 -7.20
N GLN A 401 -4.77 -0.49 -7.28
CA GLN A 401 -4.14 -0.87 -8.55
C GLN A 401 -5.04 -1.75 -9.43
N ILE A 402 -6.16 -2.27 -8.92
CA ILE A 402 -7.08 -3.14 -9.67
C ILE A 402 -8.32 -2.34 -10.05
N ASN A 403 -8.59 -2.20 -11.35
CA ASN A 403 -9.87 -1.70 -11.83
C ASN A 403 -10.92 -2.81 -11.77
N LEU A 404 -12.12 -2.50 -11.30
CA LEU A 404 -13.27 -3.39 -11.25
C LEU A 404 -14.35 -2.91 -12.22
N TYR A 405 -14.95 -3.85 -12.96
CA TYR A 405 -16.02 -3.58 -13.91
C TYR A 405 -17.20 -4.51 -13.66
N THR A 406 -18.41 -3.94 -13.68
CA THR A 406 -19.66 -4.69 -13.72
C THR A 406 -20.51 -4.14 -14.85
N PHE A 407 -20.97 -4.99 -15.77
CA PHE A 407 -21.69 -4.52 -16.95
C PHE A 407 -22.83 -5.47 -17.34
N PRO A 408 -24.00 -4.95 -17.73
CA PRO A 408 -25.08 -5.77 -18.24
C PRO A 408 -24.77 -6.23 -19.67
N LEU A 409 -25.13 -7.47 -19.99
CA LEU A 409 -25.20 -7.97 -21.36
C LEU A 409 -26.66 -7.98 -21.81
N THR A 410 -26.97 -7.30 -22.91
CA THR A 410 -28.34 -7.15 -23.41
C THR A 410 -28.38 -7.26 -24.93
N GLY A 411 -29.54 -7.64 -25.48
CA GLY A 411 -29.76 -7.59 -26.92
C GLY A 411 -29.79 -6.16 -27.48
N GLU A 412 -30.18 -5.16 -26.67
CA GLU A 412 -30.21 -3.75 -27.07
C GLU A 412 -28.82 -3.19 -27.37
N GLN A 413 -27.80 -3.65 -26.65
CA GLN A 413 -26.42 -3.24 -26.88
C GLN A 413 -25.80 -3.85 -28.16
N VAL A 414 -26.40 -4.88 -28.74
CA VAL A 414 -25.94 -5.47 -30.01
C VAL A 414 -26.19 -4.48 -31.16
N LEU A 415 -25.26 -4.39 -32.11
CA LEU A 415 -25.44 -3.55 -33.29
C LEU A 415 -26.68 -3.97 -34.09
N GLY A 416 -27.58 -3.02 -34.31
CA GLY A 416 -28.88 -3.27 -34.93
C GLY A 416 -29.99 -3.73 -33.96
N SER A 417 -29.66 -3.88 -32.67
CA SER A 417 -30.51 -4.35 -31.58
C SER A 417 -31.12 -5.73 -31.84
N VAL A 418 -30.85 -6.67 -30.93
CA VAL A 418 -31.51 -7.98 -30.92
C VAL A 418 -32.70 -7.93 -29.97
N THR A 419 -33.90 -8.27 -30.48
CA THR A 419 -35.08 -8.46 -29.63
C THR A 419 -35.02 -9.86 -29.01
N THR A 420 -34.55 -9.94 -27.77
CA THR A 420 -34.51 -11.16 -26.97
C THR A 420 -34.92 -10.85 -25.55
N SER A 421 -35.48 -11.84 -24.84
CA SER A 421 -35.68 -11.75 -23.39
C SER A 421 -34.43 -12.21 -22.61
N ALA A 422 -33.43 -12.74 -23.31
CA ALA A 422 -32.16 -13.11 -22.71
C ALA A 422 -31.40 -11.87 -22.24
N MET A 423 -30.61 -12.06 -21.18
CA MET A 423 -29.75 -11.03 -20.62
C MET A 423 -28.54 -11.69 -19.97
N GLY A 424 -27.59 -10.90 -19.50
CA GLY A 424 -26.49 -11.39 -18.70
C GLY A 424 -25.84 -10.29 -17.88
N TYR A 425 -24.89 -10.70 -17.07
CA TYR A 425 -24.05 -9.83 -16.26
C TYR A 425 -22.61 -10.22 -16.46
N GLY A 426 -21.75 -9.23 -16.65
CA GLY A 426 -20.32 -9.39 -16.74
C GLY A 426 -19.62 -8.73 -15.58
N TYR A 427 -18.55 -9.38 -15.16
CA TYR A 427 -17.76 -9.05 -13.98
C TYR A 427 -16.30 -9.16 -14.38
N ALA A 428 -15.52 -8.11 -14.18
CA ALA A 428 -14.11 -8.14 -14.52
C ALA A 428 -13.25 -7.36 -13.52
N THR A 429 -12.01 -7.80 -13.39
CA THR A 429 -10.93 -7.03 -12.76
C THR A 429 -9.73 -6.95 -13.69
N LEU A 430 -9.08 -5.79 -13.74
CA LEU A 430 -7.82 -5.58 -14.45
C LEU A 430 -6.78 -5.02 -13.49
N ASP A 431 -5.69 -5.77 -13.27
CA ASP A 431 -4.52 -5.27 -12.57
C ASP A 431 -3.72 -4.33 -13.48
N ASN A 432 -3.55 -3.08 -13.05
CA ASN A 432 -2.87 -2.03 -13.81
C ASN A 432 -1.36 -2.20 -13.90
N VAL A 433 -0.76 -2.98 -13.00
CA VAL A 433 0.68 -3.21 -12.93
C VAL A 433 1.03 -4.42 -13.78
N THR A 434 0.31 -5.54 -13.58
CA THR A 434 0.64 -6.80 -14.23
C THR A 434 -0.07 -7.01 -15.57
N GLY A 435 -1.16 -6.27 -15.84
CA GLY A 435 -2.03 -6.50 -16.98
C GLY A 435 -2.93 -7.74 -16.82
N LEU A 436 -2.98 -8.34 -15.63
CA LEU A 436 -3.81 -9.51 -15.34
C LEU A 436 -5.29 -9.15 -15.42
N LEU A 437 -5.98 -9.74 -16.40
CA LEU A 437 -7.42 -9.65 -16.55
C LEU A 437 -8.07 -10.91 -15.95
N ARG A 438 -9.08 -10.71 -15.11
CA ARG A 438 -10.07 -11.74 -14.76
C ARG A 438 -11.42 -11.26 -15.29
N LEU A 439 -12.14 -12.13 -15.99
CA LEU A 439 -13.46 -11.80 -16.51
C LEU A 439 -14.35 -13.03 -16.50
N ARG A 440 -15.56 -12.83 -15.98
CA ARG A 440 -16.63 -13.83 -15.92
C ARG A 440 -17.94 -13.19 -16.33
N ILE A 441 -18.75 -13.93 -17.09
CA ILE A 441 -20.12 -13.56 -17.40
C ILE A 441 -21.09 -14.65 -16.97
N MET A 442 -22.28 -14.24 -16.61
CA MET A 442 -23.43 -15.11 -16.37
C MET A 442 -24.55 -14.73 -17.33
N THR A 443 -25.06 -15.69 -18.07
CA THR A 443 -26.16 -15.50 -19.03
C THR A 443 -27.46 -16.07 -18.48
N MET A 444 -28.58 -15.46 -18.84
CA MET A 444 -29.91 -15.84 -18.40
C MET A 444 -30.83 -15.88 -19.62
N GLY A 445 -31.63 -16.94 -19.73
CA GLY A 445 -32.57 -17.09 -20.85
C GLY A 445 -31.94 -17.53 -22.18
N LEU A 446 -30.64 -17.87 -22.20
CA LEU A 446 -29.98 -18.55 -23.33
C LEU A 446 -29.93 -20.05 -23.08
N MET A 447 -30.33 -20.86 -24.06
CA MET A 447 -30.26 -22.33 -23.97
C MET A 447 -29.23 -22.96 -24.91
N ASP A 448 -28.78 -22.24 -25.92
CA ASP A 448 -27.90 -22.73 -27.00
C ASP A 448 -26.76 -21.75 -27.33
N ALA A 449 -26.25 -21.04 -26.31
CA ALA A 449 -25.04 -20.22 -26.45
C ALA A 449 -23.88 -21.05 -27.02
N SER A 450 -23.35 -20.62 -28.17
CA SER A 450 -22.36 -21.35 -28.95
C SER A 450 -20.93 -20.86 -28.75
N ALA A 451 -20.76 -19.58 -28.36
CA ALA A 451 -19.46 -18.98 -28.06
C ALA A 451 -19.65 -17.66 -27.30
N ALA A 452 -18.62 -17.21 -26.59
CA ALA A 452 -18.53 -15.85 -26.06
C ALA A 452 -17.10 -15.33 -26.20
N HIS A 453 -16.94 -14.02 -26.44
CA HIS A 453 -15.64 -13.39 -26.67
C HIS A 453 -15.59 -11.97 -26.11
N ILE A 454 -14.40 -11.53 -25.70
CA ILE A 454 -14.05 -10.12 -25.60
C ILE A 454 -13.64 -9.66 -27.00
N HIS A 455 -14.18 -8.52 -27.42
CA HIS A 455 -13.85 -7.84 -28.66
C HIS A 455 -13.29 -6.44 -28.38
N GLU A 456 -12.49 -5.93 -29.30
CA GLU A 456 -12.13 -4.52 -29.37
C GLU A 456 -13.29 -3.69 -29.95
N GLY A 457 -13.45 -2.46 -29.49
CA GLY A 457 -14.42 -1.47 -29.97
C GLY A 457 -15.18 -0.76 -28.87
N GLU A 458 -15.34 0.56 -29.03
CA GLU A 458 -16.24 1.38 -28.22
C GLU A 458 -17.72 0.99 -28.45
N ARG A 459 -18.62 1.56 -27.64
CA ARG A 459 -20.07 1.36 -27.75
C ARG A 459 -20.57 1.64 -29.17
N GLY A 460 -21.22 0.66 -29.78
CA GLY A 460 -21.74 0.78 -31.15
C GLY A 460 -20.69 0.61 -32.26
N VAL A 461 -19.46 0.23 -31.93
CA VAL A 461 -18.42 -0.14 -32.90
C VAL A 461 -18.18 -1.65 -32.82
N SER A 462 -18.02 -2.30 -33.97
CA SER A 462 -17.57 -3.70 -34.07
C SER A 462 -16.06 -3.76 -34.25
N GLY A 463 -15.45 -4.83 -33.76
CA GLY A 463 -14.01 -5.06 -33.88
C GLY A 463 -13.65 -6.53 -33.75
N GLY A 464 -12.37 -6.84 -33.89
CA GLY A 464 -11.83 -8.19 -33.80
C GLY A 464 -12.02 -8.85 -32.43
N VAL A 465 -11.86 -10.17 -32.40
CA VAL A 465 -11.81 -10.94 -31.16
C VAL A 465 -10.46 -10.72 -30.50
N VAL A 466 -10.46 -10.40 -29.21
CA VAL A 466 -9.27 -10.25 -28.37
C VAL A 466 -9.06 -11.52 -27.54
N VAL A 467 -10.08 -11.95 -26.80
CA VAL A 467 -10.03 -13.14 -25.92
C VAL A 467 -11.29 -13.96 -26.10
N GLY A 468 -11.16 -15.28 -26.23
CA GLY A 468 -12.31 -16.20 -26.17
C GLY A 468 -12.63 -16.60 -24.74
N LEU A 469 -13.91 -16.72 -24.42
CA LEU A 469 -14.37 -17.21 -23.13
C LEU A 469 -14.68 -18.72 -23.22
N GLU A 470 -14.37 -19.42 -22.14
CA GLU A 470 -14.65 -20.82 -21.91
C GLU A 470 -15.94 -20.99 -21.13
N GLN A 471 -16.84 -21.84 -21.62
CA GLN A 471 -18.07 -22.19 -20.91
C GLN A 471 -17.76 -23.09 -19.72
N SER A 472 -18.34 -22.79 -18.56
CA SER A 472 -18.21 -23.63 -17.38
C SER A 472 -18.87 -25.00 -17.60
N ALA A 473 -18.15 -26.07 -17.24
CA ALA A 473 -18.69 -27.43 -17.26
C ALA A 473 -19.71 -27.69 -16.14
N ALA A 474 -19.67 -26.89 -15.06
CA ALA A 474 -20.60 -27.01 -13.93
C ALA A 474 -21.90 -26.23 -14.14
N ASP A 475 -21.85 -25.14 -14.91
CA ASP A 475 -22.99 -24.29 -15.21
C ASP A 475 -22.86 -23.70 -16.62
N THR A 476 -23.70 -24.15 -17.55
CA THR A 476 -23.67 -23.70 -18.95
C THR A 476 -24.06 -22.23 -19.13
N ALA A 477 -24.65 -21.60 -18.10
CA ALA A 477 -24.93 -20.16 -18.10
C ALA A 477 -23.66 -19.31 -17.89
N VAL A 478 -22.61 -19.90 -17.32
CA VAL A 478 -21.39 -19.20 -16.92
C VAL A 478 -20.29 -19.37 -17.95
N TRP A 479 -19.62 -18.26 -18.26
CA TRP A 479 -18.44 -18.24 -19.11
C TRP A 479 -17.35 -17.39 -18.46
N ALA A 480 -16.08 -17.77 -18.63
CA ALA A 480 -14.95 -17.01 -18.11
C ALA A 480 -13.81 -17.00 -19.14
N ILE A 481 -12.94 -16.00 -19.08
CA ILE A 481 -11.69 -16.07 -19.85
C ILE A 481 -10.75 -17.13 -19.26
N PRO A 482 -9.78 -17.63 -20.04
CA PRO A 482 -8.73 -18.50 -19.51
C PRO A 482 -8.02 -17.87 -18.31
N GLU A 483 -7.68 -18.68 -17.32
CA GLU A 483 -6.90 -18.24 -16.16
C GLU A 483 -5.57 -17.62 -16.59
N ASN A 484 -5.10 -16.62 -15.83
CA ASN A 484 -3.83 -15.91 -16.09
C ASN A 484 -3.75 -15.19 -17.45
N THR A 485 -4.90 -14.75 -18.00
CA THR A 485 -4.90 -13.90 -19.19
C THR A 485 -4.23 -12.56 -18.88
N LEU A 486 -3.09 -12.29 -19.51
CA LEU A 486 -2.36 -11.02 -19.43
C LEU A 486 -2.62 -10.18 -20.68
N LEU A 487 -3.03 -8.94 -20.49
CA LEU A 487 -3.10 -7.93 -21.55
C LEU A 487 -1.79 -7.17 -21.64
N ASP A 488 -1.36 -6.84 -22.86
CA ASP A 488 -0.30 -5.85 -23.02
C ASP A 488 -0.78 -4.45 -22.60
N SER A 489 0.18 -3.54 -22.35
CA SER A 489 -0.13 -2.20 -21.84
C SER A 489 -1.05 -1.40 -22.78
N ALA A 490 -0.97 -1.60 -24.10
CA ALA A 490 -1.79 -0.87 -25.06
C ALA A 490 -3.25 -1.36 -25.01
N THR A 491 -3.47 -2.67 -24.98
CA THR A 491 -4.80 -3.27 -24.84
C THR A 491 -5.40 -2.96 -23.47
N ALA A 492 -4.62 -3.03 -22.39
CA ALA A 492 -5.05 -2.66 -21.05
C ALA A 492 -5.52 -1.20 -20.99
N MET A 493 -4.77 -0.25 -21.57
CA MET A 493 -5.18 1.15 -21.66
C MET A 493 -6.49 1.33 -22.44
N GLN A 494 -6.65 0.63 -23.57
CA GLN A 494 -7.87 0.68 -24.36
C GLN A 494 -9.09 0.11 -23.62
N LEU A 495 -8.91 -0.98 -22.85
CA LEU A 495 -9.98 -1.53 -22.01
C LEU A 495 -10.41 -0.50 -20.95
N LYS A 496 -9.46 0.13 -20.28
CA LYS A 496 -9.74 1.17 -19.27
C LYS A 496 -10.48 2.37 -19.81
N SER A 497 -10.29 2.70 -21.09
CA SER A 497 -11.01 3.79 -21.76
C SER A 497 -12.35 3.36 -22.38
N GLY A 498 -12.89 2.19 -22.01
CA GLY A 498 -14.17 1.69 -22.52
C GLY A 498 -14.10 1.14 -23.95
N GLY A 499 -12.91 0.75 -24.41
CA GLY A 499 -12.66 0.29 -25.78
C GLY A 499 -12.91 -1.20 -26.04
N HIS A 500 -13.57 -1.92 -25.12
CA HIS A 500 -13.81 -3.37 -25.26
C HIS A 500 -15.23 -3.77 -24.83
N TYR A 501 -15.75 -4.83 -25.44
CA TYR A 501 -17.06 -5.40 -25.10
C TYR A 501 -17.05 -6.93 -25.13
N VAL A 502 -17.97 -7.53 -24.40
CA VAL A 502 -18.25 -8.97 -24.46
C VAL A 502 -19.46 -9.23 -25.35
N ASN A 503 -19.34 -10.19 -26.25
CA ASN A 503 -20.46 -10.75 -27.01
C ASN A 503 -20.71 -12.21 -26.62
N VAL A 504 -21.98 -12.60 -26.61
CA VAL A 504 -22.42 -13.99 -26.53
C VAL A 504 -23.19 -14.34 -27.79
N HIS A 505 -22.81 -15.44 -28.43
CA HIS A 505 -23.35 -15.87 -29.73
C HIS A 505 -24.27 -17.08 -29.55
N THR A 506 -25.34 -17.14 -30.34
CA THR A 506 -26.19 -18.33 -30.50
C THR A 506 -26.31 -18.68 -31.98
N PRO A 507 -26.75 -19.90 -32.33
CA PRO A 507 -27.05 -20.25 -33.71
C PRO A 507 -28.03 -19.30 -34.42
N ALA A 508 -28.98 -18.72 -33.67
CA ALA A 508 -29.93 -17.74 -34.19
C ALA A 508 -29.28 -16.37 -34.45
N TYR A 509 -28.27 -16.00 -33.66
CA TYR A 509 -27.58 -14.72 -33.74
C TYR A 509 -26.05 -14.91 -33.78
N PRO A 510 -25.49 -15.34 -34.92
CA PRO A 510 -24.04 -15.59 -35.04
C PRO A 510 -23.19 -14.32 -34.89
N GLY A 511 -23.76 -13.13 -35.12
CA GLY A 511 -23.12 -11.84 -34.85
C GLY A 511 -23.14 -11.40 -33.38
N GLY A 512 -23.79 -12.17 -32.51
CA GLY A 512 -24.03 -11.86 -31.10
C GLY A 512 -25.54 -11.73 -30.80
N GLU A 513 -26.03 -12.47 -29.81
CA GLU A 513 -27.37 -12.30 -29.23
C GLU A 513 -27.36 -11.28 -28.09
N LEU A 514 -26.29 -11.29 -27.27
CA LEU A 514 -26.08 -10.34 -26.18
C LEU A 514 -24.74 -9.63 -26.35
N ARG A 515 -24.72 -8.33 -26.03
CA ARG A 515 -23.51 -7.51 -25.93
C ARG A 515 -23.48 -6.77 -24.61
N GLY A 516 -22.30 -6.63 -24.01
CA GLY A 516 -22.04 -5.77 -22.85
C GLY A 516 -20.73 -5.02 -23.00
N GLN A 517 -20.76 -3.69 -22.93
CA GLN A 517 -19.54 -2.87 -22.92
C GLN A 517 -18.82 -3.00 -21.57
N ILE A 518 -17.48 -3.15 -21.58
CA ILE A 518 -16.67 -3.20 -20.36
C ILE A 518 -16.29 -1.76 -20.01
N GLU A 519 -17.08 -1.12 -19.14
CA GLU A 519 -16.91 0.29 -18.73
C GLU A 519 -17.43 0.55 -17.32
#